data_AF-A0A7W0ZU09-F1
#
_entry.id   AF-A0A7W0ZU09-F1
#
_cell.length_a   1.000
_cell.length_b   1.000
_cell.length_c   1.000
_cell.angle_alpha   90.00
_cell.angle_beta   90.00
_cell.angle_gamma   90.00
#
_symmetry.space_group_name_H-M   'P 1'
#
loop_
_entity.id
_entity.type
_entity.pdbx_description
1 polymer ?
#
loop_
_entity_poly.entity_id
_entity_poly.type
_entity_poly.pdbx_seq_one_letter_code
_entity_poly.pdbx_strand_id
1 'polypeptide(L)'
;MLLTLVDLSGAIHDMTSVVPSFEYKDEKPGKRPCPKCRTLMTTCRLVLSLDDEIEKPRPELDRCAEHGIWFDGEELAKVFQKVAGKGFGGGVGRKGYAGSKGGGGADRGSGGWRGRSGVPEWWGGGGGGKW
;
A
#
# COMPACT_ATOMS: atom_id res chain seq x y z
N MET A 1 -3.44 7.36 -15.21
CA MET A 1 -4.50 6.41 -15.60
C MET A 1 -5.83 6.99 -15.12
N LEU A 2 -6.87 7.02 -15.98
CA LEU A 2 -8.22 7.45 -15.56
C LEU A 2 -8.99 6.25 -15.03
N LEU A 3 -9.55 6.38 -13.85
CA LEU A 3 -10.38 5.38 -13.18
C LEU A 3 -11.66 6.05 -12.66
N THR A 4 -12.81 5.40 -12.83
CA THR A 4 -14.04 5.88 -12.21
C THR A 4 -14.08 5.44 -10.75
N LEU A 5 -14.89 6.14 -9.94
CA LEU A 5 -15.14 5.69 -8.56
C LEU A 5 -15.78 4.30 -8.50
N VAL A 6 -16.57 3.94 -9.52
CA VAL A 6 -17.21 2.62 -9.59
C VAL A 6 -16.16 1.54 -9.76
N ASP A 7 -15.21 1.73 -10.68
CA ASP A 7 -14.12 0.78 -10.92
C ASP A 7 -13.22 0.65 -9.68
N LEU A 8 -12.88 1.78 -9.05
CA LEU A 8 -12.07 1.79 -7.84
C LEU A 8 -12.79 1.08 -6.67
N SER A 9 -14.08 1.34 -6.50
CA SER A 9 -14.91 0.69 -5.48
C SER A 9 -14.95 -0.83 -5.68
N GLY A 10 -15.20 -1.28 -6.92
CA GLY A 10 -15.21 -2.69 -7.29
C GLY A 10 -13.87 -3.36 -6.99
N ALA A 11 -12.76 -2.75 -7.42
CA ALA A 11 -11.43 -3.30 -7.17
C ALA A 11 -11.10 -3.42 -5.67
N ILE A 12 -11.49 -2.43 -4.85
CA ILE A 12 -11.28 -2.48 -3.40
C ILE A 12 -12.17 -3.54 -2.76
N HIS A 13 -13.45 -3.58 -3.14
CA HIS A 13 -14.40 -4.59 -2.66
C HIS A 13 -13.94 -6.01 -3.00
N ASP A 14 -13.44 -6.26 -4.21
CA ASP A 14 -12.91 -7.57 -4.61
C ASP A 14 -11.68 -7.97 -3.77
N MET A 15 -10.90 -6.99 -3.31
CA MET A 15 -9.71 -7.23 -2.48
C MET A 15 -10.01 -7.39 -0.98
N THR A 16 -10.95 -6.63 -0.44
CA THR A 16 -11.20 -6.57 1.02
C THR A 16 -12.52 -7.20 1.44
N SER A 17 -13.42 -7.51 0.49
CA SER A 17 -14.83 -7.86 0.74
C SER A 17 -15.62 -6.79 1.52
N VAL A 18 -15.12 -5.55 1.52
CA VAL A 18 -15.73 -4.40 2.21
C VAL A 18 -16.12 -3.36 1.18
N VAL A 19 -17.31 -2.75 1.34
CA VAL A 19 -17.76 -1.65 0.47
C VAL A 19 -17.12 -0.34 0.97
N PRO A 20 -16.18 0.26 0.22
CA PRO A 20 -15.58 1.52 0.63
C PRO A 20 -16.53 2.70 0.46
N SER A 21 -16.40 3.71 1.33
CA SER A 21 -16.97 5.04 1.10
C SER A 21 -15.88 6.03 0.71
N PHE A 22 -16.22 6.94 -0.21
CA PHE A 22 -15.30 7.93 -0.76
C PHE A 22 -15.81 9.34 -0.50
N GLU A 23 -14.94 10.21 -0.03
CA GLU A 23 -15.21 11.63 0.16
C GLU A 23 -14.07 12.46 -0.45
N TYR A 24 -14.40 13.54 -1.16
CA TYR A 24 -13.41 14.46 -1.71
C TYR A 24 -13.23 15.65 -0.75
N LYS A 25 -11.98 15.98 -0.43
CA LYS A 25 -11.62 17.17 0.37
C LYS A 25 -10.68 18.08 -0.39
N ASP A 26 -10.63 19.34 0.02
CA ASP A 26 -9.67 20.33 -0.47
C ASP A 26 -9.70 20.50 -2.01
N GLU A 27 -10.89 20.49 -2.64
CA GLU A 27 -11.01 20.68 -4.09
C GLU A 27 -10.51 22.07 -4.52
N LYS A 28 -9.50 22.07 -5.40
CA LYS A 28 -8.88 23.28 -5.96
C LYS A 28 -8.78 23.15 -7.48
N PRO A 29 -8.91 24.24 -8.24
CA PRO A 29 -8.62 24.22 -9.67
C PRO A 29 -7.18 23.76 -9.93
N GLY A 30 -7.02 22.66 -10.67
CA GLY A 30 -5.72 22.11 -11.07
C GLY A 30 -5.22 22.72 -12.38
N LYS A 31 -3.95 22.44 -12.71
CA LYS A 31 -3.30 22.94 -13.93
C LYS A 31 -3.30 21.94 -15.09
N ARG A 32 -3.59 20.67 -14.80
CA ARG A 32 -3.47 19.57 -15.77
C ARG A 32 -4.78 19.38 -16.54
N PRO A 33 -4.73 19.30 -17.88
CA PRO A 33 -5.91 18.98 -18.67
C PRO A 33 -6.21 17.49 -18.64
N CYS A 34 -7.50 17.13 -18.64
CA CYS A 34 -7.95 15.75 -18.76
C CYS A 34 -7.49 15.16 -20.11
N PRO A 35 -6.94 13.93 -20.17
CA PRO A 35 -6.48 13.34 -21.43
C PRO A 35 -7.63 12.92 -22.36
N LYS A 36 -8.88 12.82 -21.87
CA LYS A 36 -10.06 12.50 -22.67
C LYS A 36 -10.75 13.75 -23.23
N CYS A 37 -11.21 14.66 -22.37
CA CYS A 37 -11.95 15.86 -22.81
C CYS A 37 -11.14 17.17 -22.86
N ARG A 38 -9.87 17.16 -22.44
CA ARG A 38 -8.99 18.35 -22.38
C ARG A 38 -9.42 19.46 -21.41
N THR A 39 -10.54 19.33 -20.72
CA THR A 39 -10.97 20.23 -19.64
C THR A 39 -9.98 20.19 -18.47
N LEU A 40 -9.77 21.34 -17.81
CA LEU A 40 -8.92 21.43 -16.62
C LEU A 40 -9.48 20.55 -15.49
N MET A 41 -8.61 19.74 -14.90
CA MET A 41 -8.97 18.87 -13.76
C MET A 41 -8.90 19.66 -12.45
N THR A 42 -9.68 19.24 -11.46
CA THR A 42 -9.60 19.74 -10.09
C THR A 42 -8.67 18.86 -9.28
N THR A 43 -7.73 19.46 -8.57
CA THR A 43 -6.89 18.76 -7.61
C THR A 43 -7.65 18.61 -6.30
N CYS A 44 -7.74 17.40 -5.76
CA CYS A 44 -8.52 17.07 -4.58
C CYS A 44 -7.81 16.01 -3.74
N ARG A 45 -8.21 15.85 -2.47
CA ARG A 45 -7.75 14.77 -1.61
C ARG A 45 -8.87 13.75 -1.47
N LEU A 46 -8.58 12.52 -1.90
CA LEU A 46 -9.52 11.41 -1.72
C LEU A 46 -9.39 10.89 -0.29
N VAL A 47 -10.50 10.90 0.44
CA VAL A 47 -10.65 10.24 1.74
C VAL A 47 -11.40 8.95 1.52
N LEU A 48 -10.83 7.86 2.03
CA LEU A 48 -11.37 6.51 1.92
C LEU A 48 -11.69 5.98 3.31
N SER A 49 -12.92 5.51 3.51
CA SER A 49 -13.32 4.86 4.76
C SER A 49 -13.74 3.42 4.51
N LEU A 50 -13.22 2.51 5.32
CA LEU A 50 -13.52 1.07 5.32
C LEU A 50 -14.09 0.72 6.70
N ASP A 51 -15.29 0.15 6.77
CA ASP A 51 -15.94 -0.29 8.01
C ASP A 51 -15.90 0.78 9.14
N ASP A 52 -16.31 2.00 8.82
CA ASP A 52 -16.32 3.16 9.74
C ASP A 52 -14.95 3.60 10.28
N GLU A 53 -13.85 2.96 9.87
CA GLU A 53 -12.50 3.43 10.14
C GLU A 53 -12.03 4.34 9.02
N ILE A 54 -11.81 5.62 9.35
CA ILE A 54 -11.29 6.62 8.42
C ILE A 54 -9.81 6.30 8.14
N GLU A 55 -9.55 5.63 7.03
CA GLU A 55 -8.20 5.42 6.59
C GLU A 55 -7.65 6.67 5.91
N LYS A 56 -6.39 7.00 6.21
CA LYS A 56 -5.74 8.20 5.66
C LYS A 56 -4.71 7.86 4.58
N PRO A 57 -5.01 7.21 3.45
CA PRO A 57 -4.44 7.70 2.21
C PRO A 57 -5.03 9.09 1.97
N ARG A 58 -4.19 10.13 1.99
CA ARG A 58 -4.57 11.45 1.47
C ARG A 58 -3.68 11.78 0.28
N PRO A 59 -3.61 10.92 -0.76
CA PRO A 59 -2.97 11.34 -1.98
C PRO A 59 -3.73 12.54 -2.52
N GLU A 60 -2.97 13.54 -2.95
CA GLU A 60 -3.50 14.62 -3.76
C GLU A 60 -3.70 14.02 -5.16
N LEU A 61 -4.93 14.05 -5.68
CA LEU A 61 -5.32 13.43 -6.94
C LEU A 61 -5.97 14.48 -7.84
N ASP A 62 -5.80 14.33 -9.14
CA ASP A 62 -6.51 15.17 -10.11
C ASP A 62 -7.83 14.48 -10.50
N ARG A 63 -8.94 15.22 -10.52
CA ARG A 63 -10.28 14.73 -10.85
C ARG A 63 -10.83 15.48 -12.06
N CYS A 64 -11.37 14.71 -13.00
CA CYS A 64 -12.22 15.22 -14.07
C CYS A 64 -13.69 15.01 -13.68
N ALA A 65 -14.52 16.05 -13.82
CA ALA A 65 -15.95 15.98 -13.51
C ALA A 65 -16.69 14.90 -14.33
N GLU A 66 -16.25 14.66 -15.57
CA GLU A 66 -16.91 13.73 -16.50
C GLU A 66 -16.29 12.32 -16.49
N HIS A 67 -14.97 12.22 -16.37
CA HIS A 67 -14.24 10.97 -16.62
C HIS A 67 -13.72 10.27 -15.35
N GLY A 68 -13.80 10.92 -14.19
CA GLY A 68 -13.36 10.35 -12.93
C GLY A 68 -11.97 10.81 -12.49
N ILE A 69 -11.29 9.97 -11.73
CA ILE A 69 -10.04 10.30 -11.04
C ILE A 69 -8.85 9.91 -11.91
N TRP A 70 -7.89 10.82 -12.00
CA TRP A 70 -6.57 10.57 -12.56
C TRP A 70 -5.61 10.15 -11.47
N PHE A 71 -5.09 8.94 -11.59
CA PHE A 71 -3.98 8.46 -10.79
C PHE A 71 -2.68 8.57 -11.58
N ASP A 72 -1.66 9.18 -11.01
CA ASP A 72 -0.30 9.02 -11.51
C ASP A 72 0.24 7.61 -11.26
N GLY A 73 1.45 7.34 -11.76
CA GLY A 73 2.06 6.00 -11.68
C GLY A 73 2.34 5.51 -10.26
N GLU A 74 2.43 6.39 -9.27
CA GLU A 74 2.76 6.03 -7.88
C GLU A 74 1.55 6.14 -6.94
N GLU A 75 0.61 7.04 -7.22
CA GLU A 75 -0.56 7.32 -6.39
C GLU A 75 -1.48 6.11 -6.26
N LEU A 76 -1.73 5.39 -7.36
CA LEU A 76 -2.56 4.20 -7.33
C LEU A 76 -1.96 3.12 -6.42
N ALA A 77 -0.65 2.91 -6.54
CA ALA A 77 0.08 1.96 -5.69
C ALA A 77 0.01 2.36 -4.21
N LYS A 78 0.10 3.66 -3.90
CA LYS A 78 -0.02 4.18 -2.52
C LYS A 78 -1.42 3.93 -1.94
N VAL A 79 -2.48 3.97 -2.74
CA VAL A 79 -3.85 3.62 -2.31
C VAL A 79 -3.95 2.13 -2.00
N PHE A 80 -3.57 1.27 -2.95
CA PHE A 80 -3.67 -0.17 -2.77
C PHE A 80 -2.76 -0.71 -1.66
N GLN A 81 -1.57 -0.14 -1.46
CA GLN A 81 -0.68 -0.53 -0.37
C GLN A 81 -1.32 -0.33 1.00
N LYS A 82 -2.16 0.70 1.17
CA LYS A 82 -2.88 0.92 2.44
C LYS A 82 -4.04 -0.05 2.62
N VAL A 83 -4.84 -0.24 1.57
CA VAL A 83 -5.98 -1.17 1.57
C VAL A 83 -5.52 -2.62 1.81
N ALA A 84 -4.47 -3.07 1.11
CA ALA A 84 -3.94 -4.43 1.23
C ALA A 84 -3.32 -4.70 2.61
N GLY A 85 -2.81 -3.67 3.29
CA GLY A 85 -2.25 -3.79 4.64
C GLY A 85 -3.28 -4.21 5.71
N LYS A 86 -4.58 -4.19 5.39
CA LYS A 86 -5.66 -4.48 6.34
C LYS A 86 -6.50 -5.70 5.98
N GLY A 87 -6.70 -5.98 4.69
CA GLY A 87 -7.50 -7.13 4.23
C GLY A 87 -6.82 -8.50 4.38
N PHE A 88 -5.48 -8.55 4.53
CA PHE A 88 -4.73 -9.79 4.75
C PHE A 88 -4.15 -9.82 6.16
N GLY A 89 -4.92 -10.31 7.12
CA GLY A 89 -4.40 -10.70 8.43
C GLY A 89 -3.33 -11.78 8.27
N GLY A 90 -2.05 -11.39 8.30
CA GLY A 90 -0.93 -12.32 8.28
C GLY A 90 0.41 -11.58 8.20
N GLY A 91 1.17 -11.60 9.29
CA GLY A 91 2.46 -10.94 9.39
C GLY A 91 3.46 -11.39 8.33
N VAL A 92 3.59 -10.62 7.26
CA VAL A 92 4.79 -10.62 6.43
C VAL A 92 5.59 -9.39 6.82
N GLY A 93 6.69 -9.65 7.51
CA GLY A 93 7.46 -8.65 8.24
C GLY A 93 7.72 -7.37 7.45
N ARG A 94 7.53 -6.25 8.15
CA ARG A 94 8.16 -4.97 7.79
C ARG A 94 9.67 -5.18 7.77
N LYS A 95 10.23 -5.65 6.65
CA LYS A 95 11.65 -5.53 6.36
C LYS A 95 11.81 -4.12 5.77
N GLY A 96 12.38 -3.25 6.59
CA GLY A 96 12.41 -1.81 6.39
C GLY A 96 12.82 -1.41 4.99
N TYR A 97 12.13 -0.41 4.46
CA TYR A 97 12.69 0.46 3.44
C TYR A 97 13.92 1.11 4.06
N ALA A 98 15.07 0.50 3.77
CA ALA A 98 16.37 1.07 3.98
C ALA A 98 16.41 2.41 3.23
N GLY A 99 16.37 3.49 3.99
CA GLY A 99 16.77 4.79 3.49
C GLY A 99 18.20 4.68 2.97
N SER A 100 18.35 4.79 1.65
CA SER A 100 19.61 5.08 1.00
C SER A 100 20.19 6.37 1.61
N LYS A 101 21.10 6.22 2.55
CA LYS A 101 22.15 7.21 2.80
C LYS A 101 23.45 6.62 2.25
N GLY A 102 23.78 7.05 1.04
CA GLY A 102 25.13 6.99 0.55
C GLY A 102 26.04 7.75 1.52
N GLY A 103 27.10 7.07 1.95
CA GLY A 103 28.16 7.61 2.79
C GLY A 103 29.35 6.68 2.66
N GLY A 104 30.17 6.93 1.65
CA GLY A 104 31.45 6.26 1.49
C GLY A 104 32.35 6.49 2.71
N GLY A 105 33.10 5.46 3.08
CA GLY A 105 34.08 5.54 4.16
C GLY A 105 34.72 4.18 4.37
N ALA A 106 35.86 3.98 3.72
CA ALA A 106 36.77 2.87 3.99
C ALA A 106 37.16 2.85 5.47
N ASP A 107 37.25 1.66 6.09
CA ASP A 107 38.47 1.24 6.80
C ASP A 107 38.40 -0.25 7.19
N ARG A 108 39.58 -0.82 7.38
CA ARG A 108 39.93 -2.23 7.53
C ARG A 108 39.51 -2.77 8.90
N GLY A 109 39.03 -4.01 8.93
CA GLY A 109 38.69 -4.69 10.18
C GLY A 109 38.54 -6.19 10.00
N SER A 110 39.62 -6.86 9.64
CA SER A 110 39.78 -8.31 9.75
C SER A 110 39.55 -8.77 11.19
N GLY A 111 38.47 -9.52 11.43
CA GLY A 111 38.10 -10.01 12.76
C GLY A 111 37.23 -11.26 12.74
N GLY A 112 37.87 -12.42 12.56
CA GLY A 112 37.56 -13.67 13.27
C GLY A 112 36.16 -14.28 13.16
N TRP A 113 35.93 -15.08 12.12
CA TRP A 113 34.90 -16.12 12.16
C TRP A 113 35.42 -17.31 12.97
N ARG A 114 35.15 -17.32 14.28
CA ARG A 114 35.30 -18.51 15.13
C ARG A 114 33.94 -18.91 15.70
N GLY A 115 33.43 -20.01 15.15
CA GLY A 115 32.85 -21.15 15.88
C GLY A 115 31.70 -20.89 16.85
N ARG A 116 30.52 -21.43 16.50
CA ARG A 116 29.87 -22.42 17.36
C ARG A 116 28.86 -23.25 16.58
N SER A 117 29.26 -24.48 16.30
CA SER A 117 28.40 -25.64 16.22
C SER A 117 27.50 -25.71 17.46
N GLY A 118 26.20 -25.73 17.24
CA GLY A 118 25.18 -25.85 18.28
C GLY A 118 23.90 -26.38 17.69
N VAL A 119 23.91 -27.68 17.36
CA VAL A 119 22.70 -28.48 17.18
C VAL A 119 22.06 -28.67 18.56
N PRO A 120 20.74 -28.49 18.71
CA PRO A 120 20.00 -29.28 19.66
C PRO A 120 19.06 -30.22 18.91
N GLU A 121 19.55 -31.46 18.86
CA GLU A 121 18.81 -32.71 18.97
C GLU A 121 17.55 -32.60 19.83
N TRP A 122 16.37 -32.73 19.21
CA TRP A 122 15.13 -33.15 19.88
C TRP A 122 14.45 -34.18 18.99
N TRP A 123 14.92 -35.42 19.14
CA TRP A 123 14.08 -36.60 19.01
C TRP A 123 13.18 -36.68 20.24
N GLY A 124 11.89 -37.00 20.09
CA GLY A 124 11.11 -37.44 21.24
C GLY A 124 9.60 -37.49 21.07
N GLY A 125 9.09 -38.67 20.68
CA GLY A 125 7.77 -39.21 21.03
C GLY A 125 6.56 -38.62 20.29
N GLY A 126 5.55 -39.39 19.88
CA GLY A 126 5.14 -40.74 20.25
C GLY A 126 3.65 -40.73 20.63
N GLY A 127 2.85 -41.60 19.99
CA GLY A 127 1.46 -41.93 20.36
C GLY A 127 0.41 -41.26 19.47
N GLY A 128 -0.55 -41.93 18.83
CA GLY A 128 -1.09 -43.28 19.06
C GLY A 128 -2.52 -43.20 19.63
N GLY A 129 -3.53 -43.40 18.77
CA GLY A 129 -4.96 -43.56 19.09
C GLY A 129 -5.78 -43.15 17.87
N LYS A 130 -6.49 -43.99 17.08
CA LYS A 130 -7.53 -45.00 17.40
C LYS A 130 -8.59 -44.33 18.32
N TRP A 131 -9.88 -44.19 17.99
CA TRP A 131 -10.80 -44.93 17.13
C TRP A 131 -11.86 -43.95 16.60
#